data_AF-A0A379WV87-F1
#
_entry.id   AF-A0A379WV87-F1
#
_cell.length_a   1.000
_cell.length_b   1.000
_cell.length_c   1.000
_cell.angle_alpha   90.00
_cell.angle_beta   90.00
_cell.angle_gamma   90.00
#
_symmetry.space_group_name_H-M   'P 1'
#
loop_
_entity.id
_entity.type
_entity.pdbx_description
1 polymer ?
#
loop_
_entity_poly.entity_id
_entity_poly.type
_entity_poly.pdbx_seq_one_letter_code
_entity_poly.pdbx_strand_id
1 'polypeptide(L)'
;MLNQKKARFYVVNAAKIARECGLGARINTVMQMAFFHLTHILPGDSALVELQGAIAKSYSSKGQDLVERNWQALALAQNRWRKCRCRRLIRTARIARRSSPTPRRIS
;
A
#
# COMPACT_ATOMS: atom_id res chain seq x y z
N MET A 1 -14.33 6.84 12.72
CA MET A 1 -13.47 5.79 13.28
C MET A 1 -11.97 6.11 13.18
N LEU A 2 -11.33 6.16 11.99
CA LEU A 2 -9.87 6.37 11.88
C LEU A 2 -9.35 7.67 12.52
N ASN A 3 -10.05 8.79 12.31
CA ASN A 3 -9.69 10.09 12.88
C ASN A 3 -9.84 10.13 14.41
N GLN A 4 -10.88 9.48 14.95
CA GLN A 4 -11.11 9.38 16.40
C GLN A 4 -9.97 8.59 17.07
N LYS A 5 -9.48 7.53 16.42
CA LYS A 5 -8.35 6.72 16.89
C LYS A 5 -6.98 7.35 16.61
N LYS A 6 -6.93 8.58 16.05
CA LYS A 6 -5.70 9.28 15.65
C LYS A 6 -4.74 8.40 14.84
N ALA A 7 -5.29 7.54 13.98
CA ALA A 7 -4.51 6.55 13.24
C ALA A 7 -3.51 7.22 12.27
N ARG A 8 -2.30 6.65 12.17
CA ARG A 8 -1.35 7.02 11.11
C ARG A 8 -1.81 6.39 9.80
N PHE A 9 -2.31 7.20 8.88
CA PHE A 9 -2.84 6.71 7.61
C PHE A 9 -1.81 6.82 6.48
N TYR A 10 -1.58 5.74 5.77
CA TYR A 10 -0.64 5.64 4.65
C TYR A 10 -1.35 5.06 3.43
N VAL A 11 -0.97 5.55 2.25
CA VAL A 11 -1.51 5.07 0.97
C VAL A 11 -0.34 4.69 0.06
N VAL A 12 -0.45 3.53 -0.58
CA VAL A 12 0.49 3.03 -1.60
C VAL A 12 -0.32 2.40 -2.74
N ASN A 13 0.07 2.66 -3.98
CA ASN A 13 -0.51 1.98 -5.14
C ASN A 13 0.29 0.71 -5.46
N ALA A 14 0.07 -0.35 -4.69
CA ALA A 14 0.85 -1.57 -4.82
C ALA A 14 0.64 -2.29 -6.16
N ALA A 15 -0.57 -2.23 -6.73
CA ALA A 15 -0.87 -2.82 -8.03
C ALA A 15 -0.12 -2.12 -9.18
N LYS A 16 0.11 -0.79 -9.09
CA LYS A 16 0.96 -0.08 -10.04
C LYS A 16 2.42 -0.56 -9.95
N ILE A 17 2.96 -0.66 -8.74
CA ILE A 17 4.33 -1.12 -8.51
C ILE A 17 4.53 -2.56 -9.02
N ALA A 18 3.60 -3.47 -8.69
CA ALA A 18 3.67 -4.86 -9.15
C ALA A 18 3.67 -4.98 -10.68
N ARG A 19 2.88 -4.15 -11.39
CA ARG A 19 2.86 -4.12 -12.86
C ARG A 19 4.16 -3.59 -13.44
N GLU A 20 4.72 -2.52 -12.88
CA GLU A 20 6.02 -1.98 -13.30
C GLU A 20 7.16 -2.98 -13.15
N CYS A 21 7.11 -3.85 -12.14
CA CYS A 21 8.10 -4.92 -11.92
C CYS A 21 7.78 -6.23 -12.66
N GLY A 22 6.75 -6.28 -13.51
CA GLY A 22 6.40 -7.51 -14.23
C GLY A 22 5.90 -8.66 -13.33
N LEU A 23 5.32 -8.34 -12.16
CA LEU A 23 4.71 -9.28 -11.20
C LEU A 23 3.18 -9.42 -11.40
N GLY A 24 2.60 -8.69 -12.34
CA GLY A 24 1.17 -8.69 -12.61
C GLY A 24 0.36 -8.12 -11.44
N ALA A 25 -0.58 -8.89 -10.91
CA ALA A 25 -1.45 -8.48 -9.79
C ALA A 25 -0.88 -8.85 -8.40
N ARG A 26 0.34 -9.41 -8.32
CA ARG A 26 0.92 -9.89 -7.06
C ARG A 26 1.53 -8.74 -6.25
N ILE A 27 0.79 -8.25 -5.26
CA ILE A 27 1.19 -7.11 -4.43
C ILE A 27 1.90 -7.48 -3.12
N ASN A 28 2.03 -8.77 -2.82
CA ASN A 28 2.47 -9.28 -1.52
C ASN A 28 3.81 -8.69 -1.08
N THR A 29 4.78 -8.66 -1.98
CA THR A 29 6.14 -8.13 -1.74
C THR A 29 6.13 -6.65 -1.39
N VAL A 30 5.30 -5.85 -2.08
CA VAL A 30 5.14 -4.41 -1.78
C VAL A 30 4.50 -4.22 -0.40
N MET A 31 3.48 -5.03 -0.07
CA MET A 31 2.78 -4.92 1.21
C MET A 31 3.64 -5.40 2.39
N GLN A 32 4.47 -6.43 2.20
CA GLN A 32 5.44 -6.89 3.20
C GLN A 32 6.47 -5.80 3.51
N MET A 33 7.02 -5.15 2.48
CA MET A 33 7.95 -4.04 2.68
C MET A 33 7.31 -2.88 3.45
N ALA A 34 6.06 -2.53 3.10
CA ALA A 34 5.31 -1.50 3.82
C ALA A 34 5.05 -1.88 5.28
N PHE A 35 4.74 -3.15 5.56
CA PHE A 35 4.52 -3.62 6.93
C PHE A 35 5.77 -3.46 7.80
N PHE A 36 6.91 -3.99 7.36
CA PHE A 36 8.14 -3.93 8.14
C PHE A 36 8.63 -2.48 8.32
N HIS A 37 8.56 -1.69 7.26
CA HIS A 37 8.96 -0.29 7.32
C HIS A 37 8.07 0.57 8.24
N LEU A 38 6.75 0.32 8.26
CA LEU A 38 5.85 1.11 9.10
C LEU A 38 5.85 0.68 10.56
N THR A 39 6.03 -0.61 10.83
CA THR A 39 6.03 -1.16 12.19
C THR A 39 7.34 -0.94 12.93
N HIS A 40 8.46 -0.75 12.23
CA HIS A 40 9.80 -0.63 12.83
C HIS A 40 10.14 -1.82 13.76
N ILE A 41 9.60 -3.01 13.46
CA ILE A 41 9.83 -4.22 14.24
C ILE A 41 11.25 -4.77 14.05
N LEU A 42 11.87 -4.44 12.92
CA LEU A 42 13.28 -4.74 12.64
C LEU A 42 14.11 -3.45 12.77
N PRO A 43 15.36 -3.55 13.27
CA PRO A 43 16.24 -2.40 13.42
C PRO A 43 16.72 -1.88 12.06
N GLY A 44 16.81 -0.55 11.93
CA GLY A 44 17.43 0.13 10.79
C GLY A 44 16.93 -0.37 9.42
N ASP A 45 17.88 -0.61 8.52
CA ASP A 45 17.62 -1.06 7.14
C ASP A 45 17.57 -2.59 6.99
N SER A 46 17.54 -3.34 8.09
CA SER A 46 17.55 -4.82 8.07
C SER A 46 16.34 -5.41 7.33
N ALA A 47 15.21 -4.72 7.32
CA ALA A 47 13.98 -5.19 6.65
C ALA A 47 14.20 -5.50 5.16
N LEU A 48 14.99 -4.70 4.45
CA LEU A 48 15.24 -4.93 3.02
C LEU A 48 16.05 -6.22 2.82
N VAL A 49 17.12 -6.39 3.59
CA VAL A 49 18.03 -7.55 3.50
C VAL A 49 17.30 -8.84 3.85
N GLU A 50 16.54 -8.84 4.96
CA GLU A 50 15.76 -10.01 5.40
C GLU A 50 14.71 -10.41 4.36
N LEU A 51 13.98 -9.44 3.79
CA LEU A 51 13.01 -9.72 2.74
C LEU A 51 13.66 -10.21 1.46
N GLN A 52 14.82 -9.66 1.07
CA GLN A 52 15.57 -10.14 -0.09
C GLN A 52 16.00 -11.60 0.07
N GLY A 53 16.54 -11.97 1.24
CA GLY A 53 16.93 -13.34 1.56
C GLY A 53 15.73 -14.29 1.59
N ALA A 54 14.62 -13.87 2.20
CA ALA A 54 13.39 -14.66 2.23
C ALA A 54 12.80 -14.91 0.82
N ILE A 55 12.82 -13.90 -0.06
CA ILE A 55 12.39 -14.03 -1.46
C ILE A 55 13.28 -15.01 -2.21
N ALA A 56 14.62 -14.87 -2.09
CA ALA A 56 15.56 -15.78 -2.74
C ALA A 56 15.28 -17.22 -2.35
N LYS A 57 15.13 -17.48 -1.04
CA LYS A 57 14.82 -18.83 -0.52
C LYS A 57 13.45 -19.35 -1.01
N SER A 58 12.45 -18.48 -1.11
CA SER A 58 11.08 -18.89 -1.47
C SER A 58 10.88 -19.12 -2.97
N TYR A 59 11.65 -18.41 -3.80
CA TYR A 59 11.42 -18.33 -5.25
C TYR A 59 12.61 -18.76 -6.11
N SER A 60 13.74 -19.15 -5.52
CA SER A 60 14.90 -19.67 -6.26
C SER A 60 14.53 -20.80 -7.22
N SER A 61 13.64 -21.70 -6.80
CA SER A 61 13.15 -22.82 -7.63
C SER A 61 12.28 -22.39 -8.82
N LYS A 62 11.79 -21.14 -8.84
CA LYS A 62 10.91 -20.61 -9.90
C LYS A 62 11.67 -19.75 -10.92
N GLY A 63 12.98 -19.64 -10.79
CA GLY A 63 13.85 -18.90 -11.70
C GLY A 63 14.30 -17.55 -11.15
N GLN A 64 15.51 -17.17 -11.55
CA GLN A 64 16.19 -15.97 -11.09
C GLN A 64 15.45 -14.69 -11.48
N ASP A 65 14.87 -14.63 -12.68
CA ASP A 65 14.05 -13.51 -13.15
C ASP A 65 12.91 -13.15 -12.18
N LEU A 66 12.27 -14.16 -11.59
CA LEU A 66 11.17 -13.93 -10.65
C LEU A 66 11.70 -13.36 -9.32
N VAL A 67 12.84 -13.84 -8.85
CA VAL A 67 13.51 -13.33 -7.65
C VAL A 67 13.88 -11.86 -7.84
N GLU A 68 14.50 -11.52 -8.98
CA GLU A 68 14.92 -10.15 -9.30
C GLU A 68 13.74 -9.18 -9.41
N ARG A 69 12.64 -9.58 -10.07
CA ARG A 69 11.42 -8.77 -10.14
C ARG A 69 10.84 -8.48 -8.75
N ASN A 70 10.91 -9.44 -7.84
CA ASN A 70 10.47 -9.23 -6.46
C ASN A 70 11.41 -8.30 -5.69
N TRP A 71 12.72 -8.41 -5.87
CA TRP A 71 13.69 -7.47 -5.29
C TRP A 71 13.51 -6.05 -5.81
N GLN A 72 13.24 -5.89 -7.11
CA GLN A 72 12.89 -4.58 -7.69
C GLN A 72 11.63 -4.00 -7.06
N ALA A 73 10.60 -4.83 -6.82
CA ALA A 73 9.38 -4.38 -6.16
C ALA A 73 9.62 -3.93 -4.71
N LEU A 74 10.53 -4.57 -3.96
CA LEU A 74 10.93 -4.11 -2.62
C LEU A 74 11.57 -2.71 -2.67
N ALA A 75 12.54 -2.52 -3.57
CA ALA A 75 13.25 -1.25 -3.72
C ALA A 75 12.30 -0.12 -4.10
N LEU A 76 11.38 -0.35 -5.06
CA LEU A 76 10.37 0.65 -5.43
C LEU A 76 9.37 0.93 -4.31
N ALA A 77 9.00 -0.07 -3.52
CA ALA A 77 8.05 0.10 -2.42
C ALA A 77 8.58 1.07 -1.35
N GLN A 78 9.87 1.00 -1.03
CA GLN A 78 10.52 1.78 0.04
C GLN A 78 10.24 3.30 -0.02
N ASN A 79 10.05 3.84 -1.23
CA ASN A 79 9.90 5.29 -1.44
C ASN A 79 8.52 5.70 -1.99
N ARG A 80 7.57 4.77 -2.16
CA ARG A 80 6.32 5.03 -2.91
C ARG A 80 5.04 5.11 -2.06
N TRP A 81 5.14 5.03 -0.74
CA TRP A 81 4.02 5.32 0.15
C TRP A 81 3.93 6.79 0.52
N ARG A 82 2.70 7.27 0.73
CA ARG A 82 2.44 8.64 1.18
C ARG A 82 1.69 8.62 2.51
N LYS A 83 2.22 9.36 3.49
CA LYS A 83 1.52 9.66 4.73
C LYS A 83 0.38 10.64 4.45
N CYS A 84 -0.84 10.23 4.76
CA CYS A 84 -2.03 11.04 4.55
C CYS A 84 -2.51 11.63 5.87
N ARG A 85 -2.77 12.94 5.89
CA ARG A 85 -3.36 13.60 7.06
C ARG A 85 -4.87 13.32 7.10
N CYS A 86 -5.33 12.73 8.20
CA CYS A 86 -6.75 12.42 8.39
C CYS A 86 -7.63 13.68 8.61
N ARG A 87 -7.03 14.87 8.81
CA ARG A 87 -7.75 16.12 9.18
C ARG A 87 -8.78 16.63 8.16
N ARG A 88 -8.76 16.22 6.88
CA ARG A 88 -9.54 16.90 5.81
C ARG A 88 -10.52 16.02 5.03
N LEU A 89 -10.56 14.70 5.26
CA LEU A 89 -11.40 13.78 4.46
C LEU A 89 -12.85 13.64 4.94
N ILE A 90 -13.20 14.13 6.13
CA ILE A 90 -14.55 13.94 6.71
C ILE A 90 -15.52 15.09 6.34
N ARG A 91 -15.02 16.23 5.84
CA ARG A 91 -15.89 17.40 5.59
C ARG A 91 -16.70 17.29 4.29
N THR A 92 -16.21 16.57 3.28
CA THR A 92 -16.89 16.41 1.98
C THR A 92 -18.01 15.37 2.00
N ALA A 93 -17.94 14.34 2.84
CA ALA A 93 -19.00 13.32 2.91
C ALA A 93 -20.30 13.80 3.62
N ARG A 94 -20.23 14.89 4.41
CA ARG A 94 -21.38 15.43 5.15
C ARG A 94 -22.21 16.43 4.34
N ILE A 95 -21.61 17.06 3.32
CA ILE A 95 -22.28 18.06 2.47
C ILE A 95 -23.08 17.38 1.35
N ALA A 96 -22.62 16.23 0.83
CA ALA A 96 -23.29 15.53 -0.26
C ALA A 96 -24.62 14.83 0.12
N ARG A 97 -24.98 14.75 1.41
CA ARG A 97 -26.27 14.15 1.85
C ARG A 97 -27.38 15.17 2.10
N ARG A 98 -27.14 16.48 1.88
CA ARG A 98 -28.15 17.53 2.11
C ARG A 98 -28.75 18.15 0.84
N SER A 99 -28.35 17.69 -0.34
CA SER A 99 -28.77 18.27 -1.62
C SER A 99 -29.22 17.21 -2.62
N SER A 100 -30.19 16.37 -2.22
CA SER A 100 -31.04 15.64 -3.15
C SER A 100 -32.43 16.28 -3.11
N PRO A 101 -32.89 16.99 -4.16
CA PRO A 101 -34.25 17.47 -4.22
C PRO A 101 -35.20 16.28 -4.38
N THR A 102 -36.18 16.17 -3.50
CA THR A 102 -37.29 15.22 -3.64
C THR A 102 -38.05 15.51 -4.93
N PRO A 103 -38.35 14.51 -5.78
CA PRO A 103 -39.18 14.74 -6.95
C PRO A 103 -40.62 14.98 -6.48
N ARG A 104 -41.16 16.17 -6.76
CA ARG A 104 -42.60 16.42 -6.64
C ARG A 104 -43.31 15.52 -7.65
N ARG A 105 -44.11 14.59 -7.16
CA ARG A 105 -45.05 13.83 -7.99
C ARG A 105 -46.24 14.74 -8.27
N ILE A 106 -46.37 15.15 -9.53
CA ILE A 106 -47.56 15.80 -10.07
C ILE A 106 -48.52 14.68 -10.46
N SER A 107 -49.69 14.64 -9.82
CA SER A 107 -51.00 14.17 -10.30
C SER A 107 -51.89 13.93 -9.09
#